data_AF-A0A8J2J0Z3-F1
#
_entry.id   AF-A0A8J2J0Z3-F1
#
_cell.length_a   1.000
_cell.length_b   1.000
_cell.length_c   1.000
_cell.angle_alpha   90.00
_cell.angle_beta   90.00
_cell.angle_gamma   90.00
#
_symmetry.space_group_name_H-M   'P 1'
#
loop_
_entity.id
_entity.type
_entity.pdbx_description
1 polymer ?
#
loop_
_entity_poly.entity_id
_entity_poly.type
_entity_poly.pdbx_seq_one_letter_code
_entity_poly.pdbx_strand_id
1 'polypeptide(L)'
;MATVVIIPGSFATPTLYEPLTQSLARDGVQSQVVDLPSVGRKEGKEPATMTDDVNEISSMVEKLLDEDKDVVLLAHSYGGVPATQCLEKLSQKARQAEGKKCGVSKIIYLAGVALPVGGSVMSLLQPPEFLIIEDDYMTLTPESAPFVYSDSPAEEALRLAKQLPQHSTASYKEALTYPGYQDAEVHYIICEEDKLVFTEYQYGMMELLKGMTSGEVGVHKIKSGHTPNLTQPDTVSGIVKNILD
;
A
#
# COMPACT_ATOMS: atom_id res chain seq x y z
N MET A 1 -1.50 -20.75 8.04
CA MET A 1 -2.04 -19.93 6.95
C MET A 1 -1.70 -18.49 7.28
N ALA A 2 -1.09 -17.75 6.36
CA ALA A 2 -0.57 -16.42 6.63
C ALA A 2 -1.68 -15.41 6.96
N THR A 3 -1.34 -14.39 7.75
CA THR A 3 -2.16 -13.20 7.96
C THR A 3 -1.70 -12.12 7.01
N VAL A 4 -2.63 -11.58 6.22
CA VAL A 4 -2.36 -10.48 5.29
C VAL A 4 -2.55 -9.15 6.02
N VAL A 5 -1.47 -8.40 6.19
CA VAL A 5 -1.54 -7.02 6.66
C VAL A 5 -1.62 -6.11 5.45
N ILE A 6 -2.73 -5.38 5.33
CA ILE A 6 -3.02 -4.47 4.22
C ILE A 6 -2.57 -3.07 4.63
N ILE A 7 -1.67 -2.49 3.84
CA ILE A 7 -1.19 -1.12 3.98
C ILE A 7 -1.92 -0.27 2.95
N PRO A 8 -2.83 0.62 3.38
CA PRO A 8 -3.61 1.46 2.48
C PRO A 8 -2.78 2.41 1.61
N GLY A 9 -3.40 2.88 0.52
CA GLY A 9 -2.92 4.02 -0.24
C GLY A 9 -3.19 5.35 0.45
N SER A 10 -2.69 6.43 -0.13
CA SER A 10 -2.96 7.79 0.34
C SER A 10 -4.45 8.09 0.33
N PHE A 11 -4.88 8.98 1.23
CA PHE A 11 -6.27 9.40 1.37
C PHE A 11 -7.26 8.25 1.69
N ALA A 12 -6.79 7.02 1.92
CA ALA A 12 -7.66 5.87 2.12
C ALA A 12 -7.74 5.48 3.59
N THR A 13 -8.97 5.43 4.12
CA THR A 13 -9.23 4.87 5.46
C THR A 13 -9.30 3.34 5.41
N PRO A 14 -9.15 2.65 6.56
CA PRO A 14 -9.31 1.20 6.64
C PRO A 14 -10.64 0.68 6.07
N THR A 15 -11.71 1.45 6.24
CA THR A 15 -13.07 1.10 5.75
C THR A 15 -13.12 0.90 4.24
N LEU A 16 -12.22 1.54 3.48
CA LEU A 16 -12.11 1.38 2.03
C LEU A 16 -11.67 -0.03 1.62
N TYR A 17 -11.12 -0.82 2.56
CA TYR A 17 -10.63 -2.17 2.30
C TYR A 17 -11.56 -3.25 2.86
N GLU A 18 -12.69 -2.88 3.47
CA GLU A 18 -13.66 -3.84 4.00
C GLU A 18 -14.15 -4.88 2.97
N PRO A 19 -14.45 -4.53 1.70
CA PRO A 19 -14.85 -5.55 0.72
C PRO A 19 -13.75 -6.59 0.49
N LEU A 20 -12.48 -6.16 0.46
CA LEU A 20 -11.33 -7.05 0.31
C LEU A 20 -11.10 -7.92 1.54
N THR A 21 -11.17 -7.36 2.76
CA THR A 21 -10.99 -8.15 3.99
C THR A 21 -12.11 -9.18 4.14
N GLN A 22 -13.35 -8.83 3.79
CA GLN A 22 -14.47 -9.78 3.74
C GLN A 22 -14.23 -10.89 2.72
N SER A 23 -13.66 -10.57 1.56
CA SER A 23 -13.30 -11.58 0.56
C SER A 23 -12.22 -12.53 1.06
N LEU A 24 -11.11 -12.00 1.60
CA LEU A 24 -10.03 -12.80 2.18
C LEU A 24 -10.57 -13.71 3.28
N ALA A 25 -11.45 -13.20 4.15
CA ALA A 25 -12.06 -13.97 5.21
C ALA A 25 -12.95 -15.12 4.68
N ARG A 26 -13.71 -14.90 3.59
CA ARG A 26 -14.48 -15.98 2.92
C ARG A 26 -13.56 -17.09 2.41
N ASP A 27 -12.36 -16.74 1.98
CA ASP A 27 -11.34 -17.68 1.50
C ASP A 27 -10.49 -18.31 2.62
N GLY A 28 -10.78 -18.00 3.89
CA GLY A 28 -10.06 -18.52 5.05
C GLY A 28 -8.77 -17.78 5.38
N VAL A 29 -8.48 -16.67 4.70
CA VAL A 29 -7.28 -15.84 4.90
C VAL A 29 -7.59 -14.75 5.93
N GLN A 30 -6.83 -14.74 7.03
CA GLN A 30 -6.93 -13.66 8.02
C GLN A 30 -6.31 -12.38 7.46
N SER A 31 -6.93 -11.24 7.76
CA SER A 31 -6.39 -9.95 7.34
C SER A 31 -6.58 -8.85 8.39
N GLN A 32 -5.67 -7.87 8.38
CA GLN A 32 -5.79 -6.62 9.14
C GLN A 32 -5.46 -5.45 8.22
N VAL A 33 -6.07 -4.30 8.46
CA VAL A 33 -5.82 -3.07 7.68
C VAL A 33 -5.21 -2.03 8.61
N VAL A 34 -4.08 -1.45 8.19
CA VAL A 34 -3.39 -0.43 8.96
C VAL A 34 -4.12 0.92 8.83
N ASP A 35 -4.34 1.62 9.94
CA ASP A 35 -4.83 3.00 9.94
C ASP A 35 -3.64 3.96 9.92
N LEU A 36 -3.22 4.37 8.74
CA LEU A 36 -1.97 5.13 8.56
C LEU A 36 -2.06 6.52 9.24
N PRO A 37 -1.11 6.86 10.14
CA PRO A 37 -1.01 8.18 10.77
C PRO A 37 -1.06 9.37 9.81
N SER A 38 -0.53 9.23 8.59
CA SER A 38 -0.55 10.25 7.54
C SER A 38 -1.91 10.49 6.88
N VAL A 39 -2.91 9.63 7.13
CA VAL A 39 -4.27 9.79 6.60
C VAL A 39 -5.15 10.51 7.63
N GLY A 40 -5.75 11.62 7.19
CA GLY A 40 -6.59 12.49 8.00
C GLY A 40 -5.79 13.52 8.81
N ARG A 41 -6.21 14.79 8.75
CA ARG A 41 -5.65 15.85 9.59
C ARG A 41 -6.10 15.66 11.04
N LYS A 42 -5.15 15.53 11.97
CA LYS A 42 -5.41 15.35 13.40
C LYS A 42 -5.21 16.69 14.12
N GLU A 43 -6.28 17.22 14.69
CA GLU A 43 -6.24 18.52 15.39
C GLU A 43 -5.18 18.53 16.50
N GLY A 44 -4.37 19.59 16.53
CA GLY A 44 -3.29 19.75 17.52
C GLY A 44 -2.08 18.83 17.32
N LYS A 45 -1.97 18.13 16.18
CA LYS A 45 -0.81 17.32 15.83
C LYS A 45 -0.13 17.84 14.57
N GLU A 46 1.19 17.70 14.54
CA GLU A 46 1.99 17.92 13.34
C GLU A 46 1.60 16.92 12.23
N PRO A 47 1.76 17.29 10.94
CA PRO A 47 1.58 16.36 9.83
C PRO A 47 2.49 15.14 9.98
N ALA A 48 1.89 13.95 10.01
CA ALA A 48 2.64 12.70 10.20
C ALA A 48 3.55 12.39 9.01
N THR A 49 4.68 11.74 9.27
CA THR A 49 5.69 11.41 8.26
C THR A 49 5.61 9.96 7.78
N MET A 50 6.43 9.56 6.81
CA MET A 50 6.52 8.17 6.36
C MET A 50 7.04 7.27 7.50
N THR A 51 7.93 7.81 8.33
CA THR A 51 8.42 7.14 9.54
C THR A 51 7.30 6.89 10.56
N ASP A 52 6.34 7.80 10.73
CA ASP A 52 5.17 7.57 11.58
C ASP A 52 4.32 6.41 11.05
N ASP A 53 4.11 6.36 9.73
CA ASP A 53 3.42 5.25 9.08
C ASP A 53 4.16 3.92 9.25
N VAL A 54 5.49 3.91 9.11
CA VAL A 54 6.34 2.75 9.38
C VAL A 54 6.19 2.27 10.82
N ASN A 55 6.13 3.18 11.79
CA ASN A 55 5.97 2.83 13.19
C ASN A 55 4.61 2.17 13.46
N GLU A 56 3.54 2.67 12.85
CA GLU A 56 2.20 2.07 12.98
C GLU A 56 2.16 0.67 12.36
N ILE A 57 2.67 0.52 11.13
CA ILE A 57 2.79 -0.80 10.47
C ILE A 57 3.61 -1.75 11.35
N SER A 58 4.75 -1.29 11.86
CA SER A 58 5.61 -2.11 12.72
C SER A 58 4.89 -2.54 13.98
N SER A 59 4.19 -1.63 14.67
CA SER A 59 3.45 -1.98 15.89
C SER A 59 2.39 -3.06 15.65
N MET A 60 1.67 -3.00 14.53
CA MET A 60 0.67 -4.01 14.18
C MET A 60 1.33 -5.35 13.81
N VAL A 61 2.32 -5.33 12.92
CA VAL A 61 2.97 -6.53 12.40
C VAL A 61 3.77 -7.25 13.49
N GLU A 62 4.48 -6.52 14.36
CA GLU A 62 5.24 -7.13 15.46
C GLU A 62 4.36 -7.93 16.41
N LYS A 63 3.15 -7.44 16.73
CA LYS A 63 2.20 -8.18 17.57
C LYS A 63 1.82 -9.52 16.93
N LEU A 64 1.60 -9.54 15.62
CA LEU A 64 1.27 -10.76 14.90
C LEU A 64 2.46 -11.73 14.86
N LEU A 65 3.66 -11.22 14.61
CA LEU A 65 4.88 -12.02 14.57
C LEU A 65 5.24 -12.60 15.95
N ASP A 66 5.04 -11.84 17.03
CA ASP A 66 5.27 -12.29 18.41
C ASP A 66 4.22 -13.32 18.87
N GLU A 67 3.08 -13.42 18.17
CA GLU A 67 2.11 -14.52 18.27
C GLU A 67 2.45 -15.72 17.36
N ASP A 68 3.69 -15.78 16.83
CA ASP A 68 4.18 -16.79 15.90
C ASP A 68 3.34 -16.92 14.60
N LYS A 69 2.64 -15.84 14.20
CA LYS A 69 1.89 -15.84 12.93
C LYS A 69 2.83 -15.58 11.76
N ASP A 70 2.54 -16.26 10.66
CA ASP A 70 3.11 -15.92 9.35
C ASP A 70 2.42 -14.66 8.80
N VAL A 71 3.20 -13.69 8.33
CA VAL A 71 2.70 -12.37 7.93
C VAL A 71 3.17 -12.03 6.53
N VAL A 72 2.22 -11.59 5.70
CA VAL A 72 2.44 -11.07 4.35
C VAL A 72 1.90 -9.66 4.25
N LEU A 73 2.66 -8.75 3.64
CA LEU A 73 2.21 -7.37 3.44
C LEU A 73 1.53 -7.23 2.07
N LEU A 74 0.34 -6.64 2.04
CA LEU A 74 -0.32 -6.17 0.82
C LEU A 74 -0.31 -4.65 0.82
N ALA A 75 0.58 -4.06 0.03
CA ALA A 75 0.86 -2.64 0.01
C ALA A 75 0.22 -1.98 -1.23
N HIS A 76 -0.82 -1.17 -1.01
CA HIS A 76 -1.54 -0.50 -2.10
C HIS A 76 -1.02 0.93 -2.30
N SER A 77 -0.72 1.31 -3.55
CA SER A 77 -0.38 2.69 -3.92
C SER A 77 0.75 3.24 -3.04
N TYR A 78 0.57 4.42 -2.43
CA TYR A 78 1.51 5.00 -1.45
C TYR A 78 2.00 4.01 -0.40
N GLY A 79 1.13 3.11 0.09
CA GLY A 79 1.45 2.13 1.11
C GLY A 79 2.66 1.25 0.78
N GLY A 80 3.02 1.13 -0.50
CA GLY A 80 4.24 0.48 -0.95
C GLY A 80 5.52 1.03 -0.30
N VAL A 81 5.60 2.34 -0.06
CA VAL A 81 6.81 2.97 0.49
C VAL A 81 7.02 2.64 1.97
N PRO A 82 6.09 2.95 2.90
CA PRO A 82 6.29 2.59 4.30
C PRO A 82 6.29 1.06 4.53
N ALA A 83 5.57 0.27 3.72
CA ALA A 83 5.66 -1.19 3.76
C ALA A 83 7.06 -1.70 3.35
N THR A 84 7.71 -1.06 2.39
CA THR A 84 9.10 -1.38 2.03
C THR A 84 10.04 -1.01 3.16
N GLN A 85 9.93 0.20 3.70
CA GLN A 85 10.81 0.70 4.74
C GLN A 85 10.76 -0.16 6.02
N CYS A 86 9.57 -0.61 6.44
CA CYS A 86 9.41 -1.33 7.70
C CYS A 86 10.12 -2.71 7.71
N LEU A 87 10.40 -3.29 6.54
CA LEU A 87 11.12 -4.57 6.42
C LEU A 87 12.56 -4.51 6.96
N GLU A 88 13.13 -3.32 7.15
CA GLU A 88 14.39 -3.12 7.90
C GLU A 88 14.35 -3.78 9.28
N LYS A 89 13.18 -3.75 9.93
CA LYS A 89 12.97 -4.31 11.28
C LYS A 89 12.15 -5.60 11.26
N LEU A 90 11.27 -5.76 10.27
CA LEU A 90 10.24 -6.78 10.29
C LEU A 90 10.51 -7.96 9.36
N SER A 91 11.46 -7.86 8.43
CA SER A 91 11.81 -8.98 7.56
C SER A 91 12.23 -10.21 8.35
N GLN A 92 12.04 -11.39 7.77
CA GLN A 92 12.53 -12.65 8.34
C GLN A 92 14.00 -12.57 8.74
N LYS A 93 14.84 -11.96 7.89
CA LYS A 93 16.27 -11.74 8.13
C LYS A 93 16.52 -10.84 9.34
N ALA A 94 15.86 -9.67 9.42
CA ALA A 94 16.02 -8.74 10.52
C ALA A 94 15.62 -9.37 11.87
N ARG A 95 14.47 -10.05 11.90
CA ARG A 95 13.96 -10.71 13.10
C ARG A 95 14.85 -11.87 13.56
N GLN A 96 15.37 -12.67 12.63
CA GLN A 96 16.30 -13.75 12.96
C GLN A 96 17.61 -13.24 13.58
N ALA A 97 18.10 -12.07 13.15
CA ALA A 97 19.27 -11.44 13.75
C ALA A 97 19.02 -11.03 15.22
N GLU A 98 17.78 -10.80 15.61
CA GLU A 98 17.34 -10.56 17.00
C GLU A 98 17.03 -11.85 17.78
N GLY A 99 17.24 -13.02 17.18
CA GLY A 99 16.92 -14.32 17.79
C GLY A 99 15.42 -14.67 17.78
N LYS A 100 14.60 -13.95 17.00
CA LYS A 100 13.17 -14.23 16.82
C LYS A 100 12.95 -15.22 15.66
N LYS A 101 11.87 -16.01 15.77
CA LYS A 101 11.59 -17.11 14.83
C LYS A 101 10.87 -16.65 13.56
N CYS A 102 9.96 -15.70 13.69
CA CYS A 102 9.08 -15.26 12.61
C CYS A 102 9.44 -13.85 12.16
N GLY A 103 9.32 -13.61 10.85
CA GLY A 103 9.32 -12.28 10.26
C GLY A 103 8.47 -12.26 8.99
N VAL A 104 8.37 -11.09 8.39
CA VAL A 104 7.66 -10.92 7.12
C VAL A 104 8.45 -11.60 6.01
N SER A 105 7.77 -12.45 5.25
CA SER A 105 8.34 -13.30 4.20
C SER A 105 8.05 -12.79 2.79
N LYS A 106 6.88 -12.15 2.59
CA LYS A 106 6.41 -11.66 1.28
C LYS A 106 5.88 -10.23 1.37
N ILE A 107 6.09 -9.47 0.30
CA ILE A 107 5.46 -8.17 0.06
C ILE A 107 4.78 -8.19 -1.32
N ILE A 108 3.50 -7.82 -1.33
CA ILE A 108 2.67 -7.75 -2.53
C ILE A 108 2.34 -6.27 -2.76
N TYR A 109 2.84 -5.70 -3.85
CA TYR A 109 2.47 -4.36 -4.30
C TYR A 109 1.19 -4.46 -5.14
N LEU A 110 0.11 -3.79 -4.73
CA LEU A 110 -1.11 -3.64 -5.51
C LEU A 110 -1.15 -2.24 -6.08
N ALA A 111 -0.96 -2.05 -7.39
CA ALA A 111 -0.73 -0.72 -7.98
C ALA A 111 0.23 0.15 -7.14
N GLY A 112 1.23 -0.51 -6.52
CA GLY A 112 2.01 0.05 -5.42
C GLY A 112 3.16 0.90 -5.89
N VAL A 113 3.52 1.92 -5.10
CA VAL A 113 4.71 2.73 -5.33
C VAL A 113 5.92 1.98 -4.78
N ALA A 114 6.90 1.73 -5.65
CA ALA A 114 8.20 1.20 -5.29
C ALA A 114 9.28 2.23 -5.64
N LEU A 115 10.22 2.48 -4.74
CA LEU A 115 11.24 3.51 -4.90
C LEU A 115 12.63 2.91 -4.77
N PRO A 116 13.65 3.45 -5.46
CA PRO A 116 15.02 3.19 -5.09
C PRO A 116 15.34 3.92 -3.77
N VAL A 117 16.35 3.44 -3.03
CA VAL A 117 16.88 4.15 -1.87
C VAL A 117 17.27 5.58 -2.26
N GLY A 118 16.89 6.55 -1.43
CA GLY A 118 17.03 7.98 -1.67
C GLY A 118 15.86 8.63 -2.42
N GLY A 119 14.96 7.83 -3.01
CA GLY A 119 13.74 8.33 -3.66
C GLY A 119 12.64 8.66 -2.65
N SER A 120 11.74 9.57 -3.02
CA SER A 120 10.54 9.92 -2.25
C SER A 120 9.31 9.99 -3.15
N VAL A 121 8.10 9.83 -2.61
CA VAL A 121 6.85 9.90 -3.40
C VAL A 121 6.68 11.30 -3.98
N MET A 122 7.08 12.33 -3.23
CA MET A 122 7.08 13.72 -3.70
C MET A 122 7.89 13.90 -4.99
N SER A 123 9.01 13.19 -5.15
CA SER A 123 9.85 13.29 -6.36
C SER A 123 9.18 12.74 -7.62
N LEU A 124 8.15 11.90 -7.47
CA LEU A 124 7.38 11.33 -8.58
C LEU A 124 6.07 12.06 -8.85
N LEU A 125 5.62 12.88 -7.89
CA LEU A 125 4.31 13.52 -7.94
C LEU A 125 4.25 14.53 -9.09
N GLN A 126 3.40 14.24 -10.07
CA GLN A 126 2.92 15.22 -11.04
C GLN A 126 1.54 15.68 -10.57
N PRO A 127 1.42 16.86 -9.92
CA PRO A 127 0.19 17.25 -9.25
C PRO A 127 -0.95 17.44 -10.28
N PRO A 128 -2.02 16.65 -10.21
CA PRO A 128 -3.18 16.85 -11.05
C PRO A 128 -3.97 18.09 -10.61
N GLU A 129 -4.81 18.64 -11.49
CA GLU A 129 -5.62 19.84 -11.19
C GLU A 129 -6.56 19.68 -9.99
N PHE A 130 -6.95 18.44 -9.68
CA PHE A 130 -7.81 18.11 -8.54
C PHE A 130 -7.04 17.89 -7.22
N LEU A 131 -5.73 18.14 -7.19
CA LEU A 131 -4.90 18.04 -5.99
C LEU A 131 -4.57 19.44 -5.46
N ILE A 132 -5.01 19.72 -4.24
CA ILE A 132 -4.68 20.95 -3.50
C ILE A 132 -3.66 20.61 -2.41
N ILE A 133 -2.59 21.40 -2.30
CA ILE A 133 -1.55 21.25 -1.27
C ILE A 133 -1.48 22.54 -0.45
N GLU A 134 -1.87 22.48 0.82
CA GLU A 134 -1.95 23.62 1.73
C GLU A 134 -1.59 23.15 3.16
N ASP A 135 -0.86 23.97 3.92
CA ASP A 135 -0.47 23.69 5.32
C ASP A 135 0.17 22.30 5.55
N ASP A 136 1.01 21.83 4.62
CA ASP A 136 1.59 20.48 4.66
C ASP A 136 0.58 19.32 4.65
N TYR A 137 -0.62 19.58 4.12
CA TYR A 137 -1.63 18.57 3.79
C TYR A 137 -2.03 18.64 2.32
N MET A 138 -2.40 17.48 1.80
CA MET A 138 -2.97 17.30 0.48
C MET A 138 -4.46 17.03 0.59
N THR A 139 -5.23 17.57 -0.34
CA THR A 139 -6.67 17.32 -0.48
C THR A 139 -6.97 16.98 -1.93
N LEU A 140 -7.66 15.87 -2.17
CA LEU A 140 -8.24 15.55 -3.47
C LEU A 140 -9.64 16.16 -3.53
N THR A 141 -9.89 16.99 -4.54
CA THR A 141 -11.23 17.55 -4.76
C THR A 141 -12.17 16.50 -5.35
N PRO A 142 -13.51 16.68 -5.31
CA PRO A 142 -14.45 15.71 -5.87
C PRO A 142 -14.26 15.42 -7.38
N GLU A 143 -13.60 16.31 -8.12
CA GLU A 143 -13.18 16.12 -9.51
C GLU A 143 -12.20 14.96 -9.71
N SER A 144 -11.61 14.44 -8.62
CA SER A 144 -10.78 13.22 -8.64
C SER A 144 -11.58 11.93 -8.85
N ALA A 145 -12.90 11.93 -8.63
CA ALA A 145 -13.77 10.76 -8.69
C ALA A 145 -13.58 9.86 -9.93
N PRO A 146 -13.58 10.37 -11.19
CA PRO A 146 -13.42 9.54 -12.37
C PRO A 146 -12.02 8.91 -12.53
N PHE A 147 -11.05 9.35 -11.74
CA PHE A 147 -9.67 8.83 -11.75
C PHE A 147 -9.46 7.81 -10.62
N VAL A 148 -9.82 8.17 -9.39
CA VAL A 148 -9.63 7.32 -8.20
C VAL A 148 -10.60 6.14 -8.22
N TYR A 149 -11.87 6.39 -8.53
CA TYR A 149 -12.95 5.40 -8.48
C TYR A 149 -13.51 5.11 -9.87
N SER A 150 -12.63 5.01 -10.87
CA SER A 150 -12.98 4.90 -12.29
C SER A 150 -13.94 3.77 -12.65
N ASP A 151 -13.93 2.71 -11.84
CA ASP A 151 -14.71 1.48 -12.05
C ASP A 151 -16.02 1.48 -11.26
N SER A 152 -16.24 2.47 -10.39
CA SER A 152 -17.48 2.63 -9.64
C SER A 152 -18.51 3.39 -10.47
N PRO A 153 -19.82 3.16 -10.25
CA PRO A 153 -20.86 4.02 -10.81
C PRO A 153 -20.60 5.50 -10.47
N ALA A 154 -20.85 6.42 -11.40
CA ALA A 154 -20.45 7.83 -11.26
C ALA A 154 -20.98 8.51 -9.98
N GLU A 155 -22.21 8.21 -9.58
CA GLU A 155 -22.80 8.74 -8.34
C GLU A 155 -22.06 8.23 -7.10
N GLU A 156 -21.71 6.95 -7.09
CA GLU A 156 -20.97 6.32 -6.00
C GLU A 156 -19.52 6.81 -5.97
N ALA A 157 -18.86 6.90 -7.12
CA ALA A 157 -17.53 7.47 -7.26
C ALA A 157 -17.46 8.90 -6.69
N LEU A 158 -18.44 9.74 -7.02
CA LEU A 158 -18.54 11.10 -6.49
C LEU A 158 -18.81 11.11 -4.98
N ARG A 159 -19.67 10.21 -4.48
CA ARG A 159 -19.95 10.07 -3.06
C ARG A 159 -18.69 9.70 -2.28
N LEU A 160 -17.92 8.73 -2.76
CA LEU A 160 -16.66 8.29 -2.16
C LEU A 160 -15.60 9.39 -2.21
N ALA A 161 -15.43 10.07 -3.35
CA ALA A 161 -14.44 11.15 -3.50
C ALA A 161 -14.68 12.32 -2.54
N LYS A 162 -15.95 12.64 -2.22
CA LYS A 162 -16.29 13.67 -1.22
C LYS A 162 -15.95 13.28 0.22
N GLN A 163 -15.69 12.00 0.48
CA GLN A 163 -15.40 11.46 1.80
C GLN A 163 -13.90 11.17 2.00
N LEU A 164 -13.08 11.43 0.98
CA LEU A 164 -11.64 11.25 1.08
C LEU A 164 -11.08 12.18 2.18
N PRO A 165 -10.44 11.63 3.23
CA PRO A 165 -9.68 12.46 4.18
C PRO A 165 -8.52 13.16 3.48
N GLN A 166 -7.97 14.19 4.14
CA GLN A 166 -6.69 14.78 3.73
C GLN A 166 -5.54 13.76 3.92
N HIS A 167 -4.41 13.99 3.27
CA HIS A 167 -3.19 13.21 3.48
C HIS A 167 -2.02 14.12 3.81
N SER A 168 -1.16 13.74 4.75
CA SER A 168 0.01 14.53 5.12
C SER A 168 0.98 14.64 3.95
N THR A 169 1.39 15.85 3.59
CA THR A 169 2.44 16.08 2.59
C THR A 169 3.81 15.70 3.13
N ALA A 170 4.01 15.70 4.45
CA ALA A 170 5.28 15.31 5.07
C ALA A 170 5.63 13.84 4.80
N SER A 171 4.63 12.95 4.75
CA SER A 171 4.82 11.53 4.45
C SER A 171 5.30 11.26 3.02
N TYR A 172 5.10 12.21 2.10
CA TYR A 172 5.58 12.14 0.73
C TYR A 172 7.03 12.62 0.58
N LYS A 173 7.52 13.45 1.51
CA LYS A 173 8.83 14.12 1.42
C LYS A 173 9.98 13.25 1.90
N GLU A 174 9.75 12.39 2.90
CA GLU A 174 10.78 11.49 3.42
C GLU A 174 11.25 10.52 2.34
N ALA A 175 12.58 10.32 2.29
CA ALA A 175 13.19 9.38 1.35
C ALA A 175 13.13 7.97 1.91
N LEU A 176 12.93 6.98 1.04
CA LEU A 176 13.17 5.58 1.37
C LEU A 176 14.65 5.40 1.70
N THR A 177 14.97 4.87 2.87
CA THR A 177 16.36 4.66 3.31
C THR A 177 16.77 3.19 3.30
N TYR A 178 15.80 2.27 3.33
CA TYR A 178 16.05 0.84 3.35
C TYR A 178 15.38 0.10 2.18
N PRO A 179 16.12 -0.71 1.41
CA PRO A 179 15.58 -1.45 0.26
C PRO A 179 14.91 -2.76 0.70
N GLY A 180 13.84 -2.67 1.49
CA GLY A 180 13.17 -3.83 2.10
C GLY A 180 12.73 -4.93 1.13
N TYR A 181 12.45 -4.56 -0.13
CA TYR A 181 12.15 -5.49 -1.22
C TYR A 181 13.29 -6.49 -1.52
N GLN A 182 14.49 -6.31 -0.97
CA GLN A 182 15.59 -7.27 -1.08
C GLN A 182 15.58 -8.36 0.00
N ASP A 183 14.76 -8.20 1.04
CA ASP A 183 14.71 -9.12 2.18
C ASP A 183 13.37 -9.89 2.26
N ALA A 184 12.52 -9.77 1.24
CA ALA A 184 11.24 -10.46 1.12
C ALA A 184 11.01 -10.90 -0.32
N GLU A 185 10.21 -11.95 -0.51
CA GLU A 185 9.72 -12.31 -1.84
C GLU A 185 8.73 -11.26 -2.32
N VAL A 186 8.94 -10.77 -3.54
CA VAL A 186 8.20 -9.62 -4.10
C VAL A 186 7.19 -10.07 -5.13
N HIS A 187 5.96 -9.58 -4.99
CA HIS A 187 4.92 -9.66 -6.02
C HIS A 187 4.41 -8.28 -6.39
N TYR A 188 4.01 -8.12 -7.64
CA TYR A 188 3.37 -6.90 -8.14
C TYR A 188 2.08 -7.25 -8.87
N ILE A 189 0.97 -6.65 -8.45
CA ILE A 189 -0.35 -6.73 -9.09
C ILE A 189 -0.56 -5.42 -9.85
N ILE A 190 -0.57 -5.51 -11.18
CA ILE A 190 -0.80 -4.39 -12.08
C ILE A 190 -2.30 -4.21 -12.31
N CYS A 191 -2.80 -3.00 -12.06
CA CYS A 191 -4.15 -2.57 -12.43
C CYS A 191 -4.12 -1.99 -13.85
N GLU A 192 -4.54 -2.75 -14.85
CA GLU A 192 -4.30 -2.43 -16.27
C GLU A 192 -5.13 -1.25 -16.80
N GLU A 193 -6.19 -0.84 -16.08
CA GLU A 193 -7.11 0.24 -16.47
C GLU A 193 -7.04 1.42 -15.48
N ASP A 194 -5.98 1.49 -14.68
CA ASP A 194 -5.77 2.53 -13.68
C ASP A 194 -5.64 3.92 -14.32
N LYS A 195 -6.51 4.83 -13.88
CA LYS A 195 -6.58 6.22 -14.35
C LYS A 195 -5.92 7.21 -13.39
N LEU A 196 -5.39 6.75 -12.27
CA LEU A 196 -4.70 7.57 -11.27
C LEU A 196 -3.20 7.30 -11.29
N VAL A 197 -2.81 6.03 -11.16
CA VAL A 197 -1.43 5.58 -11.33
C VAL A 197 -1.37 4.82 -12.65
N PHE A 198 -1.17 5.56 -13.74
CA PHE A 198 -1.25 4.99 -15.08
C PHE A 198 -0.43 3.71 -15.24
N THR A 199 -0.97 2.78 -16.00
CA THR A 199 -0.43 1.44 -16.21
C THR A 199 1.05 1.46 -16.61
N GLU A 200 1.47 2.41 -17.44
CA GLU A 200 2.88 2.60 -17.84
C GLU A 200 3.79 2.88 -16.64
N TYR A 201 3.33 3.67 -15.67
CA TYR A 201 4.08 3.91 -14.44
C TYR A 201 4.16 2.65 -13.58
N GLN A 202 3.08 1.89 -13.48
CA GLN A 202 3.09 0.61 -12.74
C GLN A 202 4.06 -0.40 -13.37
N TYR A 203 4.09 -0.53 -14.70
CA TYR A 203 5.10 -1.33 -15.40
C TYR A 203 6.52 -0.82 -15.12
N GLY A 204 6.72 0.49 -15.11
CA GLY A 204 7.99 1.11 -14.73
C GLY A 204 8.44 0.73 -13.31
N MET A 205 7.54 0.79 -12.33
CA MET A 205 7.82 0.39 -10.94
C MET A 205 8.13 -1.10 -10.83
N MET A 206 7.40 -1.94 -11.56
CA MET A 206 7.63 -3.38 -11.57
C MET A 206 8.98 -3.74 -12.21
N GLU A 207 9.36 -3.11 -13.32
CA GLU A 207 10.68 -3.31 -13.94
C GLU A 207 11.81 -2.76 -13.06
N LEU A 208 11.57 -1.65 -12.37
CA LEU A 208 12.50 -1.13 -11.36
C LEU A 208 12.71 -2.17 -10.24
N LEU A 209 11.63 -2.73 -9.68
CA LEU A 209 11.72 -3.79 -8.68
C LEU A 209 12.51 -4.98 -9.18
N LYS A 210 12.25 -5.48 -10.40
CA LYS A 210 13.06 -6.55 -11.00
C LYS A 210 14.54 -6.19 -11.05
N GLY A 211 14.88 -4.97 -11.46
CA GLY A 211 16.28 -4.51 -11.46
C GLY A 211 16.90 -4.50 -10.06
N MET A 212 16.11 -4.15 -9.04
CA MET A 212 16.55 -4.03 -7.65
C MET A 212 16.54 -5.36 -6.86
N THR A 213 15.85 -6.39 -7.35
CA THR A 213 15.74 -7.74 -6.74
C THR A 213 16.33 -8.85 -7.61
N SER A 214 17.26 -8.51 -8.52
CA SER A 214 17.92 -9.49 -9.42
C SER A 214 16.94 -10.31 -10.30
N GLY A 215 15.78 -9.74 -10.61
CA GLY A 215 14.75 -10.32 -11.49
C GLY A 215 13.67 -11.12 -10.79
N GLU A 216 13.75 -11.27 -9.46
CA GLU A 216 12.81 -12.07 -8.66
C GLU A 216 11.58 -11.24 -8.27
N VAL A 217 10.65 -11.09 -9.22
CA VAL A 217 9.33 -10.45 -8.96
C VAL A 217 8.23 -11.26 -9.61
N GLY A 218 7.29 -11.76 -8.80
CA GLY A 218 6.06 -12.38 -9.30
C GLY A 218 5.09 -11.33 -9.83
N VAL A 219 4.74 -11.41 -11.12
CA VAL A 219 3.90 -10.39 -11.77
C VAL A 219 2.49 -10.93 -12.00
N HIS A 220 1.50 -10.16 -11.56
CA HIS A 220 0.08 -10.44 -11.68
C HIS A 220 -0.61 -9.25 -12.33
N LYS A 221 -1.78 -9.48 -12.93
CA LYS A 221 -2.52 -8.44 -13.65
C LYS A 221 -4.00 -8.55 -13.36
N ILE A 222 -4.65 -7.40 -13.26
CA ILE A 222 -6.10 -7.28 -13.11
C ILE A 222 -6.59 -6.15 -14.03
N LYS A 223 -7.69 -6.41 -14.74
CA LYS A 223 -8.37 -5.40 -15.57
C LYS A 223 -9.23 -4.53 -14.66
N SER A 224 -8.59 -3.60 -13.96
CA SER A 224 -9.24 -2.67 -13.04
C SER A 224 -8.59 -1.29 -13.09
N GLY A 225 -9.36 -0.31 -12.63
CA GLY A 225 -8.90 0.98 -12.16
C GLY A 225 -8.08 0.90 -10.86
N HIS A 226 -7.96 2.04 -10.18
CA HIS A 226 -7.08 2.18 -9.01
C HIS A 226 -7.57 1.46 -7.75
N THR A 227 -8.88 1.22 -7.60
CA THR A 227 -9.45 0.67 -6.36
C THR A 227 -10.07 -0.73 -6.52
N PRO A 228 -9.31 -1.75 -6.98
CA PRO A 228 -9.86 -3.10 -7.10
C PRO A 228 -10.19 -3.73 -5.75
N ASN A 229 -9.63 -3.21 -4.64
CA ASN A 229 -10.03 -3.57 -3.28
C ASN A 229 -11.53 -3.30 -3.00
N LEU A 230 -12.16 -2.40 -3.74
CA LEU A 230 -13.60 -2.10 -3.67
C LEU A 230 -14.38 -2.81 -4.76
N THR A 231 -13.93 -2.69 -6.01
CA THR A 231 -14.72 -3.06 -7.19
C THR A 231 -14.52 -4.52 -7.63
N GLN A 232 -13.37 -5.11 -7.31
CA GLN A 232 -13.02 -6.49 -7.66
C GLN A 232 -12.34 -7.24 -6.49
N PRO A 233 -12.89 -7.20 -5.26
CA PRO A 233 -12.24 -7.77 -4.09
C PRO A 233 -11.99 -9.27 -4.19
N ASP A 234 -12.91 -10.02 -4.82
CA ASP A 234 -12.76 -11.47 -5.04
C ASP A 234 -11.57 -11.80 -5.95
N THR A 235 -11.35 -11.01 -7.00
CA THR A 235 -10.21 -11.19 -7.91
C THR A 235 -8.90 -10.93 -7.18
N VAL A 236 -8.82 -9.85 -6.38
CA VAL A 236 -7.63 -9.54 -5.58
C VAL A 236 -7.39 -10.63 -4.54
N SER A 237 -8.43 -11.09 -3.83
CA SER A 237 -8.36 -12.19 -2.86
C SER A 237 -7.81 -13.47 -3.49
N GLY A 238 -8.31 -13.83 -4.67
CA GLY A 238 -7.85 -15.01 -5.40
C GLY A 238 -6.36 -14.94 -5.79
N ILE A 239 -5.89 -13.77 -6.25
CA ILE A 239 -4.47 -13.56 -6.55
C ILE A 239 -3.63 -13.66 -5.27
N VAL A 240 -4.05 -12.99 -4.19
CA VAL A 240 -3.34 -13.03 -2.90
C VAL A 240 -3.26 -14.47 -2.40
N LYS A 241 -4.37 -15.21 -2.41
CA LYS A 241 -4.38 -16.63 -2.00
C LYS A 241 -3.39 -17.48 -2.80
N ASN A 242 -3.35 -17.34 -4.12
CA ASN A 242 -2.40 -18.06 -4.96
C ASN A 242 -0.93 -17.71 -4.65
N ILE A 243 -0.66 -16.52 -4.10
CA ILE A 243 0.68 -16.10 -3.65
C ILE A 243 1.03 -16.71 -2.27
N LEU A 244 0.02 -16.98 -1.44
CA LEU A 244 0.18 -17.57 -0.10
C LEU A 244 0.38 -19.10 -0.13
N ASP A 245 -0.13 -19.76 -1.17
CA ASP A 245 -0.02 -21.22 -1.41
C ASP A 245 1.37 -21.61 -1.93
#